data_AF-A0A2S3UPG7-F1
#
_entry.id   AF-A0A2S3UPG7-F1
#
_cell.length_a   1.000
_cell.length_b   1.000
_cell.length_c   1.000
_cell.angle_alpha   90.00
_cell.angle_beta   90.00
_cell.angle_gamma   90.00
#
_symmetry.space_group_name_H-M   'P 1'
#
loop_
_entity.id
_entity.type
_entity.pdbx_description
1 polymer ?
#
loop_
_entity_poly.entity_id
_entity_poly.type
_entity_poly.pdbx_seq_one_letter_code
_entity_poly.pdbx_strand_id
1 'polypeptide(L)'
;MPLSNPQFRDNARIRNAAENAPPLRRGDPDQEAVRILQNALISVGSASMRRSIRPDGTLDGDYGGETVAAVARFQAIAGLAEEGRTGDGVAGRLTWKVLDERAPRAPVPVSITPAPSITPRAETERTLGPGAVRLPTAATLLREYQTFRDVQGMPCGQESVTNQCAVRMSVALMRADIGFHFDRSRIRHTHSATNRRCGTDVAHNASASRLIDYLRGIWTFQRFSKAGSDSMTAEQIERTLSGPPGIIYFEDCFRRSDGTSGDHIDFWDGSRVMNDRLNYNGPGEREAGEGPSSRRWFRNIRRNLWFLAIPQ
;
A
#
# COMPACT_ATOMS: atom_id res chain seq x y z
N MET A 1 -23.95 23.53 11.64
CA MET A 1 -24.49 22.18 11.44
C MET A 1 -24.36 21.36 12.71
N PRO A 2 -25.48 20.94 13.33
CA PRO A 2 -25.43 20.05 14.48
C PRO A 2 -24.87 18.68 14.06
N LEU A 3 -23.90 18.18 14.82
CA LEU A 3 -23.35 16.83 14.65
C LEU A 3 -24.27 15.81 15.34
N SER A 4 -24.47 14.66 14.70
CA SER A 4 -25.38 13.61 15.18
C SER A 4 -24.65 12.47 15.87
N ASN A 5 -23.38 12.25 15.53
CA ASN A 5 -22.54 11.21 16.11
C ASN A 5 -22.18 11.60 17.56
N PRO A 6 -22.48 10.74 18.56
CA PRO A 6 -22.22 11.05 19.97
C PRO A 6 -20.74 11.30 20.26
N GLN A 7 -19.83 10.65 19.51
CA GLN A 7 -18.39 10.89 19.66
C GLN A 7 -17.98 12.33 19.34
N PHE A 8 -18.73 13.01 18.46
CA PHE A 8 -18.36 14.33 17.96
C PHE A 8 -19.20 15.45 18.60
N ARG A 9 -20.50 15.21 18.78
CA ARG A 9 -21.44 16.24 19.26
C ARG A 9 -21.18 16.67 20.70
N ASP A 10 -20.63 15.77 21.52
CA ASP A 10 -20.40 16.01 22.95
C ASP A 10 -19.07 16.75 23.20
N ASN A 11 -18.22 16.92 22.17
CA ASN A 11 -16.96 17.67 22.26
C ASN A 11 -17.11 19.09 21.68
N ALA A 12 -16.90 20.12 22.52
CA ALA A 12 -17.07 21.52 22.12
C ALA A 12 -16.10 21.97 21.01
N ARG A 13 -14.84 21.54 21.06
CA ARG A 13 -13.84 21.90 20.06
C ARG A 13 -14.16 21.32 18.69
N ILE A 14 -14.65 20.09 18.63
CA ILE A 14 -15.10 19.45 17.39
C ILE A 14 -16.32 20.18 16.82
N ARG A 15 -17.31 20.54 17.65
CA ARG A 15 -18.45 21.37 17.20
C ARG A 15 -17.98 22.69 16.58
N ASN A 16 -17.03 23.37 17.23
CA ASN A 16 -16.44 24.58 16.68
C ASN A 16 -15.73 24.34 15.35
N ALA A 17 -14.95 23.26 15.22
CA ALA A 17 -14.27 22.90 13.97
C ALA A 17 -15.24 22.55 12.83
N ALA A 18 -16.38 21.92 13.14
CA ALA A 18 -17.46 21.66 12.18
C ALA A 18 -18.14 22.95 11.67
N GLU A 19 -17.98 24.06 12.38
CA GLU A 19 -18.36 25.41 11.91
C GLU A 19 -17.20 26.21 11.31
N ASN A 20 -16.01 25.62 11.16
CA ASN A 20 -14.77 26.30 10.80
C ASN A 20 -14.37 27.42 11.79
N ALA A 21 -14.63 27.25 13.09
CA ALA A 21 -14.47 28.29 14.10
C ALA A 21 -13.45 27.97 15.24
N PRO A 22 -12.14 27.87 14.98
CA PRO A 22 -11.48 27.58 13.71
C PRO A 22 -11.50 26.06 13.42
N PRO A 23 -11.25 25.60 12.18
CA PRO A 23 -11.09 24.17 11.89
C PRO A 23 -9.91 23.57 12.68
N LEU A 24 -9.94 22.25 12.90
CA LEU A 24 -8.77 21.55 13.45
C LEU A 24 -7.69 21.48 12.36
N ARG A 25 -6.45 21.75 12.76
CA ARG A 25 -5.29 21.76 11.85
C ARG A 25 -4.02 21.42 12.62
N ARG A 26 -2.90 21.35 11.90
CA ARG A 26 -1.59 21.07 12.51
C ARG A 26 -1.31 21.99 13.70
N GLY A 27 -0.94 21.37 14.83
CA GLY A 27 -0.63 22.08 16.07
C GLY A 27 -1.86 22.55 16.88
N ASP A 28 -3.06 22.00 16.61
CA ASP A 28 -4.23 22.26 17.47
C ASP A 28 -3.93 21.85 18.92
N PRO A 29 -4.21 22.70 19.92
CA PRO A 29 -3.85 22.42 21.31
C PRO A 29 -4.82 21.44 22.00
N ASP A 30 -5.99 21.19 21.43
CA ASP A 30 -7.00 20.31 22.04
C ASP A 30 -6.73 18.85 21.68
N GLN A 31 -5.91 18.21 22.51
CA GLN A 31 -5.50 16.82 22.28
C GLN A 31 -6.67 15.85 22.26
N GLU A 32 -7.74 16.10 23.01
CA GLU A 32 -8.88 15.19 23.08
C GLU A 32 -9.70 15.23 21.80
N ALA A 33 -9.96 16.43 21.28
CA ALA A 33 -10.58 16.59 19.97
C ALA A 33 -9.76 15.91 18.85
N VAL A 34 -8.43 15.98 18.95
CA VAL A 34 -7.53 15.32 18.00
C VAL A 34 -7.56 13.80 18.15
N ARG A 35 -7.59 13.23 19.37
CA ARG A 35 -7.72 11.77 19.57
C ARG A 35 -9.01 11.23 18.97
N ILE A 36 -10.12 11.95 19.16
CA ILE A 36 -11.42 11.60 18.57
C ILE A 36 -11.33 11.63 17.04
N LEU A 37 -10.73 12.68 16.46
CA LEU A 37 -10.49 12.76 15.01
C LEU A 37 -9.62 11.59 14.53
N GLN A 38 -8.52 11.29 15.22
CA GLN A 38 -7.61 10.21 14.87
C GLN A 38 -8.31 8.84 14.91
N ASN A 39 -9.14 8.59 15.93
CA ASN A 39 -9.96 7.37 16.02
C ASN A 39 -10.97 7.27 14.88
N ALA A 40 -11.65 8.38 14.56
CA ALA A 40 -12.59 8.44 13.45
C ALA A 40 -11.88 8.13 12.11
N LEU A 41 -10.68 8.67 11.89
CA LEU A 41 -9.88 8.41 10.69
C LEU A 41 -9.45 6.94 10.57
N ILE A 42 -9.12 6.28 11.69
CA ILE A 42 -8.91 4.82 11.72
C ILE A 42 -10.18 4.09 11.29
N SER A 43 -11.31 4.44 11.88
CA SER A 43 -12.58 3.74 11.66
C SER A 43 -13.07 3.78 10.22
N VAL A 44 -12.79 4.87 9.50
CA VAL A 44 -13.14 5.04 8.08
C VAL A 44 -12.04 4.57 7.12
N GLY A 45 -11.00 3.92 7.65
CA GLY A 45 -9.91 3.34 6.85
C GLY A 45 -8.98 4.35 6.19
N SER A 46 -8.96 5.60 6.66
CA SER A 46 -8.09 6.63 6.07
C SER A 46 -6.65 6.55 6.59
N ALA A 47 -6.42 6.02 7.80
CA ALA A 47 -5.08 5.82 8.36
C ALA A 47 -5.04 4.73 9.45
N SER A 48 -3.84 4.26 9.77
CA SER A 48 -3.58 3.34 10.89
C SER A 48 -3.08 4.04 12.15
N MET A 49 -2.68 5.32 12.05
CA MET A 49 -2.14 6.15 13.15
C MET A 49 -0.95 5.54 13.90
N ARG A 50 -0.12 4.72 13.23
CA ARG A 50 0.97 3.98 13.89
C ARG A 50 2.00 4.86 14.60
N ARG A 51 2.29 6.05 14.06
CA ARG A 51 3.22 7.01 14.68
C ARG A 51 2.55 7.88 15.72
N SER A 52 1.22 7.89 15.71
CA SER A 52 0.37 8.67 16.59
C SER A 52 -0.27 7.82 17.69
N ILE A 53 0.32 6.65 18.00
CA ILE A 53 -0.05 5.79 19.12
C ILE A 53 1.07 5.84 20.15
N ARG A 54 0.72 6.13 21.40
CA ARG A 54 1.60 6.16 22.56
C ARG A 54 1.97 4.73 23.00
N PRO A 55 3.03 4.55 23.80
CA PRO A 55 3.41 3.25 24.33
C PRO A 55 2.31 2.53 25.12
N ASP A 56 1.38 3.27 25.70
CA ASP A 56 0.21 2.75 26.43
C ASP A 56 -0.95 2.33 25.51
N GLY A 57 -0.79 2.44 24.18
CA GLY A 57 -1.80 2.09 23.20
C GLY A 57 -2.82 3.18 22.92
N THR A 58 -2.75 4.31 23.61
CA THR A 58 -3.65 5.44 23.38
C THR A 58 -3.18 6.28 22.21
N LEU A 59 -4.11 6.96 21.54
CA LEU A 59 -3.75 7.94 20.51
C LEU A 59 -3.05 9.14 21.15
N ASP A 60 -2.05 9.70 20.47
CA ASP A 60 -1.22 10.75 21.02
C ASP A 60 -1.98 12.06 21.24
N GLY A 61 -3.01 12.31 20.44
CA GLY A 61 -3.76 13.57 20.42
C GLY A 61 -3.00 14.70 19.72
N ASP A 62 -1.95 14.38 18.97
CA ASP A 62 -1.15 15.37 18.27
C ASP A 62 -1.63 15.49 16.82
N TYR A 63 -2.02 16.70 16.43
CA TYR A 63 -2.34 16.98 15.02
C TYR A 63 -1.03 17.17 14.26
N GLY A 64 -0.22 16.09 14.19
CA GLY A 64 1.08 16.03 13.54
C GLY A 64 0.97 15.71 12.05
N GLY A 65 2.11 15.42 11.43
CA GLY A 65 2.18 15.11 10.00
C GLY A 65 1.35 13.89 9.59
N GLU A 66 1.24 12.87 10.46
CA GLU A 66 0.41 11.70 10.20
C GLU A 66 -1.09 12.03 10.22
N THR A 67 -1.56 12.81 11.20
CA THR A 67 -2.94 13.28 11.28
C THR A 67 -3.31 14.17 10.09
N VAL A 68 -2.42 15.09 9.67
CA VAL A 68 -2.60 15.90 8.45
C VAL A 68 -2.77 15.02 7.22
N ALA A 69 -1.89 14.05 7.03
CA ALA A 69 -1.95 13.13 5.88
C ALA A 69 -3.21 12.25 5.91
N ALA A 70 -3.63 11.82 7.09
CA ALA A 70 -4.84 11.03 7.28
C ALA A 70 -6.11 11.82 6.91
N VAL A 71 -6.20 13.09 7.31
CA VAL A 71 -7.30 13.98 6.95
C VAL A 71 -7.31 14.24 5.44
N ALA A 72 -6.15 14.56 4.85
CA ALA A 72 -6.00 14.75 3.41
C ALA A 72 -6.45 13.52 2.60
N ARG A 73 -6.09 12.32 3.09
CA ARG A 73 -6.52 11.05 2.49
C ARG A 73 -8.01 10.80 2.65
N PHE A 74 -8.57 11.06 3.83
CA PHE A 74 -10.01 10.94 4.05
C PHE A 74 -10.79 11.87 3.11
N GLN A 75 -10.36 13.13 2.98
CA GLN A 75 -10.96 14.10 2.06
C GLN A 75 -10.91 13.61 0.62
N ALA A 76 -9.78 13.05 0.15
CA ALA A 76 -9.70 12.48 -1.19
C ALA A 76 -10.66 11.28 -1.39
N ILE A 77 -10.72 10.36 -0.44
CA ILE A 77 -11.64 9.19 -0.48
C ILE A 77 -13.11 9.62 -0.39
N ALA A 78 -13.38 10.72 0.32
CA ALA A 78 -14.71 11.29 0.48
C ALA A 78 -15.15 12.17 -0.70
N GLY A 79 -14.28 12.44 -1.69
CA GLY A 79 -14.58 13.34 -2.80
C GLY A 79 -14.64 14.82 -2.38
N LEU A 80 -13.97 15.19 -1.28
CA LEU A 80 -13.89 16.55 -0.75
C LEU A 80 -12.67 17.33 -1.27
N ALA A 81 -11.79 16.67 -2.01
CA ALA A 81 -10.68 17.32 -2.70
C ALA A 81 -11.10 17.66 -4.14
N GLU A 82 -10.59 18.77 -4.67
CA GLU A 82 -10.69 19.04 -6.11
C GLU A 82 -10.12 17.86 -6.92
N GLU A 83 -10.71 17.61 -8.08
CA GLU A 83 -10.31 16.53 -8.97
C GLU A 83 -8.81 16.60 -9.26
N GLY A 84 -8.09 15.52 -8.95
CA GLY A 84 -6.63 15.44 -9.13
C GLY A 84 -5.77 16.04 -8.01
N ARG A 85 -6.35 16.56 -6.91
CA ARG A 85 -5.61 17.01 -5.72
C ARG A 85 -5.72 16.05 -4.54
N THR A 86 -4.74 16.12 -3.66
CA THR A 86 -4.86 15.57 -2.30
C THR A 86 -5.69 16.56 -1.46
N GLY A 87 -6.42 16.08 -0.45
CA GLY A 87 -7.11 16.97 0.48
C GLY A 87 -6.13 17.90 1.20
N ASP A 88 -6.63 19.03 1.73
CA ASP A 88 -5.80 20.06 2.38
C ASP A 88 -5.26 19.63 3.77
N GLY A 89 -5.75 18.51 4.32
CA GLY A 89 -5.33 18.01 5.62
C GLY A 89 -5.87 18.83 6.80
N VAL A 90 -6.87 19.68 6.56
CA VAL A 90 -7.55 20.52 7.56
C VAL A 90 -8.94 19.96 7.83
N ALA A 91 -9.22 19.61 9.09
CA ALA A 91 -10.51 19.07 9.49
C ALA A 91 -11.49 20.20 9.83
N GLY A 92 -12.11 20.74 8.78
CA GLY A 92 -13.20 21.73 8.83
C GLY A 92 -14.59 21.16 8.56
N ARG A 93 -15.56 22.03 8.29
CA ARG A 93 -16.99 21.73 8.13
C ARG A 93 -17.28 20.50 7.25
N LEU A 94 -16.72 20.46 6.05
CA LEU A 94 -16.98 19.37 5.10
C LEU A 94 -16.40 18.04 5.58
N THR A 95 -15.18 18.06 6.10
CA THR A 95 -14.53 16.89 6.71
C THR A 95 -15.39 16.32 7.83
N TRP A 96 -15.82 17.17 8.76
CA TRP A 96 -16.63 16.76 9.91
C TRP A 96 -18.02 16.27 9.51
N LYS A 97 -18.66 16.88 8.51
CA LYS A 97 -19.94 16.41 7.99
C LYS A 97 -19.85 14.96 7.50
N VAL A 98 -18.85 14.66 6.68
CA VAL A 98 -18.73 13.30 6.13
C VAL A 98 -18.27 12.31 7.20
N LEU A 99 -17.45 12.72 8.17
CA LEU A 99 -17.11 11.87 9.32
C LEU A 99 -18.34 11.57 10.17
N ASP A 100 -19.21 12.55 10.42
CA ASP A 100 -20.45 12.38 11.19
C ASP A 100 -21.36 11.29 10.59
N GLU A 101 -21.41 11.23 9.25
CA GLU A 101 -22.21 10.26 8.50
C GLU A 101 -21.56 8.85 8.43
N ARG A 102 -20.22 8.77 8.32
CA ARG A 102 -19.52 7.51 8.00
C ARG A 102 -18.83 6.83 9.17
N ALA A 103 -18.45 7.58 10.20
CA ALA A 103 -17.79 7.01 11.36
C ALA A 103 -18.81 6.22 12.23
N PRO A 104 -18.38 5.14 12.90
CA PRO A 104 -19.24 4.43 13.84
C PRO A 104 -19.65 5.35 14.99
N ARG A 105 -20.73 4.98 15.70
CA ARG A 105 -21.25 5.75 16.84
C ARG A 105 -20.52 5.49 18.15
N ALA A 106 -19.64 4.49 18.17
CA ALA A 106 -18.80 4.16 19.32
C ALA A 106 -17.32 4.15 18.89
N PRO A 107 -16.39 4.52 19.79
CA PRO A 107 -14.96 4.48 19.50
C PRO A 107 -14.56 3.08 19.06
N VAL A 108 -13.77 3.00 17.99
CA VAL A 108 -13.17 1.72 17.63
C VAL A 108 -11.99 1.47 18.58
N PRO A 109 -11.81 0.24 19.11
CA PRO A 109 -10.62 -0.07 19.89
C PRO A 109 -9.39 0.23 19.04
N VAL A 110 -8.54 1.14 19.52
CA VAL A 110 -7.23 1.39 18.92
C VAL A 110 -6.42 0.14 19.19
N SER A 111 -6.50 -0.81 18.27
CA SER A 111 -5.71 -2.01 18.36
C SER A 111 -4.27 -1.59 18.08
N ILE A 112 -3.51 -1.34 19.14
CA ILE A 112 -2.24 -2.04 19.26
C ILE A 112 -2.61 -3.53 19.23
N THR A 113 -2.87 -4.05 18.04
CA THR A 113 -2.13 -5.27 17.74
C THR A 113 -0.70 -4.75 17.84
N PRO A 114 0.09 -5.09 18.88
CA PRO A 114 1.53 -5.02 18.65
C PRO A 114 1.66 -5.77 17.33
N ALA A 115 2.15 -5.12 16.28
CA ALA A 115 2.51 -5.84 15.06
C ALA A 115 3.16 -7.11 15.57
N PRO A 116 2.55 -8.29 15.33
CA PRO A 116 2.82 -9.51 16.09
C PRO A 116 4.31 -9.53 16.22
N SER A 117 4.85 -9.37 17.45
CA SER A 117 6.24 -8.94 17.66
C SER A 117 7.05 -9.70 16.64
N ILE A 118 7.45 -9.04 15.54
CA ILE A 118 8.07 -9.77 14.43
C ILE A 118 9.35 -10.13 15.09
N THR A 119 9.40 -11.38 15.55
CA THR A 119 10.53 -11.90 16.25
C THR A 119 11.59 -11.76 15.18
N PRO A 120 12.59 -10.87 15.36
CA PRO A 120 13.64 -10.83 14.39
C PRO A 120 14.24 -12.22 14.48
N ARG A 121 14.28 -12.93 13.33
CA ARG A 121 15.10 -14.12 13.08
C ARG A 121 14.48 -15.47 13.48
N ALA A 122 13.68 -16.03 12.58
CA ALA A 122 13.93 -17.29 11.88
C ALA A 122 12.68 -17.67 11.09
N GLU A 123 12.88 -18.09 9.84
CA GLU A 123 12.05 -19.05 9.11
C GLU A 123 10.73 -19.47 9.79
N THR A 124 9.58 -19.02 9.25
CA THR A 124 8.27 -19.65 9.50
C THR A 124 8.19 -21.01 8.79
N GLU A 125 9.14 -21.91 9.06
CA GLU A 125 8.97 -23.35 8.84
C GLU A 125 7.83 -23.93 9.70
N ARG A 126 7.28 -23.16 10.66
CA ARG A 126 6.37 -23.68 11.69
C ARG A 126 4.89 -23.30 11.60
N THR A 127 4.39 -22.65 10.55
CA THR A 127 2.93 -22.40 10.44
C THR A 127 2.21 -23.43 9.57
N LEU A 128 2.90 -24.07 8.63
CA LEU A 128 2.36 -25.15 7.82
C LEU A 128 3.44 -26.22 7.78
N GLY A 129 3.11 -27.46 8.11
CA GLY A 129 4.05 -28.58 8.00
C GLY A 129 4.74 -28.62 6.62
N PRO A 130 5.79 -29.44 6.46
CA PRO A 130 6.61 -29.44 5.25
C PRO A 130 5.75 -29.56 3.98
N GLY A 131 5.68 -28.50 3.17
CA GLY A 131 5.36 -28.61 1.74
C GLY A 131 4.25 -27.76 1.10
N ALA A 132 3.51 -26.87 1.77
CA ALA A 132 2.43 -26.12 1.08
C ALA A 132 2.52 -24.60 1.26
N VAL A 133 3.28 -23.93 0.39
CA VAL A 133 3.19 -22.47 0.22
C VAL A 133 1.80 -22.13 -0.32
N ARG A 134 1.00 -21.39 0.46
CA ARG A 134 -0.37 -20.99 0.07
C ARG A 134 -0.36 -19.76 -0.80
N LEU A 135 -1.40 -19.56 -1.62
CA LEU A 135 -1.61 -18.29 -2.29
C LEU A 135 -1.90 -17.17 -1.25
N PRO A 136 -1.31 -15.97 -1.40
CA PRO A 136 -1.72 -14.81 -0.62
C PRO A 136 -3.14 -14.40 -1.00
N THR A 137 -3.87 -13.75 -0.10
CA THR A 137 -5.14 -13.08 -0.44
C THR A 137 -4.88 -11.63 -0.85
N ALA A 138 -5.81 -11.04 -1.60
CA ALA A 138 -5.76 -9.64 -1.98
C ALA A 138 -5.79 -8.73 -0.76
N ALA A 139 -6.63 -9.06 0.24
CA ALA A 139 -6.64 -8.35 1.52
C ALA A 139 -5.27 -8.32 2.22
N THR A 140 -4.53 -9.43 2.20
CA THR A 140 -3.20 -9.52 2.82
C THR A 140 -2.15 -8.72 2.04
N LEU A 141 -2.09 -8.87 0.70
CA LEU A 141 -1.13 -8.09 -0.09
C LEU A 141 -1.44 -6.59 -0.03
N LEU A 142 -2.72 -6.20 -0.11
CA LEU A 142 -3.12 -4.81 0.01
C LEU A 142 -2.67 -4.20 1.34
N ARG A 143 -2.86 -4.93 2.44
CA ARG A 143 -2.42 -4.52 3.77
C ARG A 143 -0.92 -4.28 3.80
N GLU A 144 -0.12 -5.23 3.34
CA GLU A 144 1.35 -5.11 3.32
C GLU A 144 1.80 -3.94 2.43
N TYR A 145 1.24 -3.81 1.24
CA TYR A 145 1.56 -2.72 0.32
C TYR A 145 1.27 -1.33 0.92
N GLN A 146 0.20 -1.21 1.70
CA GLN A 146 -0.13 0.04 2.38
C GLN A 146 0.88 0.37 3.50
N THR A 147 1.50 -0.62 4.14
CA THR A 147 2.52 -0.37 5.18
C THR A 147 3.78 0.28 4.61
N PHE A 148 4.06 0.13 3.31
CA PHE A 148 5.22 0.78 2.70
C PHE A 148 5.14 2.31 2.71
N ARG A 149 3.99 2.91 3.03
CA ARG A 149 3.87 4.36 3.24
C ARG A 149 4.76 4.85 4.37
N ASP A 150 4.96 4.01 5.39
CA ASP A 150 5.78 4.32 6.57
C ASP A 150 7.25 4.53 6.18
N VAL A 151 7.67 3.95 5.05
CA VAL A 151 9.02 4.01 4.49
C VAL A 151 9.04 4.67 3.11
N GLN A 152 8.05 5.51 2.79
CA GLN A 152 7.94 6.24 1.52
C GLN A 152 7.99 5.35 0.26
N GLY A 153 7.49 4.12 0.36
CA GLY A 153 7.54 3.14 -0.73
C GLY A 153 8.91 2.48 -0.93
N MET A 154 9.89 2.76 -0.06
CA MET A 154 11.27 2.31 -0.13
C MET A 154 11.65 1.43 1.08
N PRO A 155 11.10 0.21 1.19
CA PRO A 155 11.44 -0.71 2.28
C PRO A 155 12.90 -1.17 2.27
N CYS A 156 13.59 -1.15 1.13
CA CYS A 156 15.03 -1.30 1.07
C CYS A 156 15.68 0.08 1.00
N GLY A 157 16.31 0.52 2.09
CA GLY A 157 17.02 1.80 2.19
C GLY A 157 18.43 1.81 1.59
N GLN A 158 18.85 0.75 0.88
CA GLN A 158 20.17 0.76 0.22
C GLN A 158 20.14 1.58 -1.07
N GLU A 159 21.09 2.51 -1.19
CA GLU A 159 21.20 3.44 -2.32
C GLU A 159 21.37 2.74 -3.68
N SER A 160 22.00 1.56 -3.70
CA SER A 160 22.16 0.76 -4.93
C SER A 160 20.86 0.15 -5.43
N VAL A 161 19.78 0.18 -4.64
CA VAL A 161 18.47 -0.39 -5.00
C VAL A 161 17.50 0.74 -5.34
N THR A 162 17.59 1.21 -6.58
CA THR A 162 16.79 2.36 -7.06
C THR A 162 15.36 1.99 -7.48
N ASN A 163 15.11 0.72 -7.83
CA ASN A 163 13.76 0.21 -8.07
C ASN A 163 13.35 -0.76 -6.95
N GLN A 164 12.19 -0.49 -6.37
CA GLN A 164 11.69 -1.14 -5.16
C GLN A 164 10.52 -2.10 -5.45
N CYS A 165 10.09 -2.26 -6.70
CA CYS A 165 8.92 -3.10 -7.05
C CYS A 165 9.06 -4.55 -6.54
N ALA A 166 10.16 -5.21 -6.91
CA ALA A 166 10.47 -6.57 -6.47
C ALA A 166 10.74 -6.66 -4.96
N VAL A 167 11.32 -5.60 -4.37
CA VAL A 167 11.54 -5.52 -2.92
C VAL A 167 10.18 -5.53 -2.21
N ARG A 168 9.26 -4.66 -2.61
CA ARG A 168 7.91 -4.56 -2.05
C ARG A 168 7.16 -5.88 -2.17
N MET A 169 7.16 -6.52 -3.34
CA MET A 169 6.53 -7.81 -3.53
C MET A 169 7.19 -8.90 -2.65
N SER A 170 8.52 -8.97 -2.61
CA SER A 170 9.24 -9.93 -1.76
C SER A 170 8.88 -9.75 -0.28
N VAL A 171 8.90 -8.51 0.21
CA VAL A 171 8.60 -8.18 1.60
C VAL A 171 7.15 -8.51 1.93
N ALA A 172 6.20 -8.16 1.05
CA ALA A 172 4.79 -8.46 1.24
C ALA A 172 4.53 -9.97 1.32
N LEU A 173 5.13 -10.77 0.43
CA LEU A 173 4.97 -12.23 0.44
C LEU A 173 5.60 -12.88 1.69
N MET A 174 6.79 -12.42 2.09
CA MET A 174 7.48 -12.89 3.30
C MET A 174 6.71 -12.57 4.59
N ARG A 175 5.85 -11.54 4.58
CA ARG A 175 5.04 -11.12 5.73
C ARG A 175 3.60 -11.65 5.71
N ALA A 176 3.19 -12.31 4.62
CA ALA A 176 1.80 -12.70 4.40
C ALA A 176 1.32 -13.95 5.20
N ASP A 177 2.18 -14.56 6.03
CA ASP A 177 1.90 -15.81 6.78
C ASP A 177 1.32 -16.94 5.89
N ILE A 178 1.90 -17.08 4.70
CA ILE A 178 1.51 -18.08 3.69
C ILE A 178 2.51 -19.24 3.56
N GLY A 179 3.48 -19.30 4.48
CA GLY A 179 4.62 -20.24 4.38
C GLY A 179 5.61 -19.90 3.27
N PHE A 180 5.56 -18.69 2.69
CA PHE A 180 6.48 -18.28 1.64
C PHE A 180 7.87 -17.97 2.20
N HIS A 181 8.88 -18.65 1.66
CA HIS A 181 10.28 -18.41 1.93
C HIS A 181 11.11 -18.51 0.64
N PHE A 182 12.23 -17.81 0.60
CA PHE A 182 13.21 -17.98 -0.48
C PHE A 182 14.05 -19.24 -0.24
N ASP A 183 13.87 -20.25 -1.09
CA ASP A 183 14.78 -21.38 -1.21
C ASP A 183 16.10 -20.88 -1.83
N ARG A 184 17.12 -20.81 -0.98
CA ARG A 184 18.44 -20.29 -1.35
C ARG A 184 19.18 -21.14 -2.38
N SER A 185 18.75 -22.40 -2.59
CA SER A 185 19.28 -23.24 -3.66
C SER A 185 18.75 -22.85 -5.04
N ARG A 186 17.58 -22.20 -5.10
CA ARG A 186 16.88 -21.83 -6.33
C ARG A 186 16.95 -20.35 -6.66
N ILE A 187 17.14 -19.49 -5.65
CA ILE A 187 17.29 -18.04 -5.85
C ILE A 187 18.26 -17.40 -4.85
N ARG A 188 19.14 -16.53 -5.36
CA ARG A 188 19.93 -15.62 -4.51
C ARG A 188 19.12 -14.38 -4.20
N HIS A 189 18.82 -14.14 -2.93
CA HIS A 189 18.24 -12.87 -2.47
C HIS A 189 19.24 -11.72 -2.64
N THR A 190 18.75 -10.50 -2.80
CA THR A 190 19.57 -9.29 -2.87
C THR A 190 20.15 -8.99 -1.49
N HIS A 191 19.29 -8.96 -0.46
CA HIS A 191 19.71 -8.82 0.93
C HIS A 191 19.05 -9.87 1.81
N SER A 192 19.79 -10.33 2.81
CA SER A 192 19.28 -11.21 3.86
C SER A 192 18.58 -10.38 4.95
N ALA A 193 17.74 -11.04 5.75
CA ALA A 193 17.13 -10.47 6.95
C ALA A 193 18.15 -9.93 7.98
N THR A 194 19.41 -10.35 7.90
CA THR A 194 20.48 -9.91 8.80
C THR A 194 21.21 -8.65 8.32
N ASN A 195 20.89 -8.13 7.12
CA ASN A 195 21.51 -6.93 6.59
C ASN A 195 20.94 -5.68 7.28
N ARG A 196 21.61 -5.24 8.35
CA ARG A 196 21.22 -4.06 9.14
C ARG A 196 21.21 -2.75 8.33
N ARG A 197 21.88 -2.68 7.18
CA ARG A 197 21.90 -1.48 6.31
C ARG A 197 20.69 -1.39 5.39
N CYS A 198 19.88 -2.46 5.30
CA CYS A 198 18.81 -2.52 4.33
C CYS A 198 17.51 -1.84 4.80
N GLY A 199 17.30 -1.66 6.10
CA GLY A 199 16.07 -1.06 6.63
C GLY A 199 14.84 -1.99 6.63
N THR A 200 14.98 -3.23 6.13
CA THR A 200 13.97 -4.30 6.27
C THR A 200 14.55 -5.48 7.03
N ASP A 201 13.68 -6.12 7.82
CA ASP A 201 13.94 -7.30 8.64
C ASP A 201 13.67 -8.62 7.91
N VAL A 202 13.31 -8.58 6.62
CA VAL A 202 13.04 -9.77 5.80
C VAL A 202 13.96 -9.85 4.58
N ALA A 203 14.30 -11.08 4.21
CA ALA A 203 15.05 -11.33 2.98
C ALA A 203 14.20 -10.94 1.75
N HIS A 204 14.82 -10.35 0.73
CA HIS A 204 14.12 -9.89 -0.47
C HIS A 204 15.02 -9.87 -1.71
N ASN A 205 14.38 -9.82 -2.87
CA ASN A 205 15.05 -9.62 -4.15
C ASN A 205 14.68 -8.25 -4.74
N ALA A 206 15.64 -7.55 -5.32
CA ALA A 206 15.44 -6.27 -6.01
C ALA A 206 15.24 -6.43 -7.53
N SER A 207 15.45 -7.61 -8.10
CA SER A 207 15.24 -7.90 -9.52
C SER A 207 13.86 -8.51 -9.74
N ALA A 208 13.00 -7.80 -10.48
CA ALA A 208 11.66 -8.27 -10.81
C ALA A 208 11.69 -9.55 -11.67
N SER A 209 12.57 -9.62 -12.67
CA SER A 209 12.78 -10.81 -13.52
C SER A 209 13.19 -12.03 -12.70
N ARG A 210 14.19 -11.88 -11.81
CA ARG A 210 14.59 -12.99 -10.92
C ARG A 210 13.46 -13.43 -9.99
N LEU A 211 12.69 -12.48 -9.48
CA LEU A 211 11.58 -12.78 -8.58
C LEU A 211 10.47 -13.54 -9.32
N ILE A 212 10.04 -13.09 -10.50
CA ILE A 212 8.96 -13.77 -11.24
C ILE A 212 9.37 -15.18 -11.68
N ASP A 213 10.63 -15.40 -12.09
CA ASP A 213 11.12 -16.73 -12.46
C ASP A 213 11.04 -17.70 -11.29
N TYR A 214 11.36 -17.23 -10.08
CA TYR A 214 11.22 -18.01 -8.86
C TYR A 214 9.76 -18.28 -8.50
N LEU A 215 8.90 -17.24 -8.51
CA LEU A 215 7.48 -17.38 -8.18
C LEU A 215 6.73 -18.30 -9.13
N ARG A 216 7.09 -18.31 -10.43
CA ARG A 216 6.54 -19.24 -11.43
C ARG A 216 6.93 -20.70 -11.20
N GLY A 217 7.97 -20.94 -10.39
CA GLY A 217 8.34 -22.27 -9.90
C GLY A 217 7.55 -22.73 -8.67
N ILE A 218 6.73 -21.85 -8.08
CA ILE A 218 5.89 -22.11 -6.90
C ILE A 218 4.41 -22.11 -7.29
N TRP A 219 3.98 -21.13 -8.07
CA TRP A 219 2.60 -20.97 -8.51
C TRP A 219 2.49 -20.88 -10.03
N THR A 220 1.32 -21.24 -10.56
CA THR A 220 1.05 -21.18 -11.99
C THR A 220 0.56 -19.79 -12.39
N PHE A 221 1.41 -19.03 -13.06
CA PHE A 221 1.03 -17.75 -13.67
C PHE A 221 0.50 -17.96 -15.09
N GLN A 222 -0.61 -17.31 -15.41
CA GLN A 222 -1.09 -17.18 -16.77
C GLN A 222 -0.18 -16.24 -17.56
N ARG A 223 0.27 -16.67 -18.74
CA ARG A 223 1.07 -15.86 -19.67
C ARG A 223 0.16 -15.17 -20.68
N PHE A 224 0.41 -13.88 -20.90
CA PHE A 224 -0.14 -13.07 -21.98
C PHE A 224 1.02 -12.56 -22.84
N SER A 225 0.82 -12.44 -24.15
CA SER A 225 1.87 -12.06 -25.11
C SER A 225 1.38 -10.96 -26.04
N LYS A 226 2.27 -10.04 -26.43
CA LYS A 226 2.06 -9.08 -27.54
C LYS A 226 2.80 -9.49 -28.81
N ALA A 227 3.41 -10.67 -28.83
CA ALA A 227 4.15 -11.20 -29.97
C ALA A 227 3.76 -12.66 -30.27
N GLY A 228 3.85 -13.04 -31.55
CA GLY A 228 3.55 -14.40 -32.03
C GLY A 228 2.08 -14.62 -32.38
N SER A 229 1.73 -15.88 -32.63
CA SER A 229 0.38 -16.32 -33.03
C SER A 229 -0.69 -16.01 -31.99
N ASP A 230 -0.34 -16.04 -30.71
CA ASP A 230 -1.26 -15.85 -29.58
C ASP A 230 -1.16 -14.42 -29.03
N SER A 231 -0.78 -13.45 -29.88
CA SER A 231 -0.63 -12.06 -29.49
C SER A 231 -1.98 -11.41 -29.18
N MET A 232 -2.01 -10.59 -28.15
CA MET A 232 -3.15 -9.80 -27.72
C MET A 232 -2.79 -8.31 -27.68
N THR A 233 -3.75 -7.42 -27.92
CA THR A 233 -3.55 -5.98 -27.74
C THR A 233 -3.51 -5.62 -26.25
N ALA A 234 -2.99 -4.43 -25.93
CA ALA A 234 -2.98 -3.91 -24.55
C ALA A 234 -4.38 -3.91 -23.93
N GLU A 235 -5.39 -3.47 -24.70
CA GLU A 235 -6.78 -3.37 -24.26
C GLU A 235 -7.41 -4.76 -24.07
N GLN A 236 -7.06 -5.74 -24.91
CA GLN A 236 -7.54 -7.10 -24.73
C GLN A 236 -7.00 -7.73 -23.44
N ILE A 237 -5.72 -7.52 -23.14
CA ILE A 237 -5.09 -8.01 -21.92
C ILE A 237 -5.68 -7.31 -20.69
N GLU A 238 -5.75 -5.98 -20.68
CA GLU A 238 -6.31 -5.20 -19.58
C GLU A 238 -7.76 -5.59 -19.27
N ARG A 239 -8.61 -5.75 -20.30
CA ARG A 239 -10.00 -6.18 -20.12
C ARG A 239 -10.09 -7.58 -19.51
N THR A 240 -9.19 -8.48 -19.90
CA THR A 240 -9.17 -9.86 -19.36
C THR A 240 -8.78 -9.87 -17.87
N LEU A 241 -7.90 -8.95 -17.47
CA LEU A 241 -7.38 -8.85 -16.10
C LEU A 241 -8.21 -7.92 -15.20
N SER A 242 -9.21 -7.23 -15.76
CA SER A 242 -10.08 -6.32 -15.01
C SER A 242 -11.04 -7.13 -14.13
N GLY A 243 -11.05 -6.85 -12.82
CA GLY A 243 -11.90 -7.53 -11.84
C GLY A 243 -11.13 -8.34 -10.81
N PRO A 244 -10.48 -9.47 -11.17
CA PRO A 244 -9.78 -10.30 -10.21
C PRO A 244 -8.47 -9.62 -9.75
N PRO A 245 -8.21 -9.52 -8.44
CA PRO A 245 -6.91 -9.08 -7.93
C PRO A 245 -5.87 -10.17 -8.17
N GLY A 246 -4.61 -9.76 -8.18
CA GLY A 246 -3.53 -10.71 -8.45
C GLY A 246 -2.13 -10.15 -8.32
N ILE A 247 -1.15 -11.02 -8.50
CA ILE A 247 0.24 -10.63 -8.71
C ILE A 247 0.46 -10.51 -10.21
N ILE A 248 0.96 -9.36 -10.66
CA ILE A 248 1.15 -9.04 -12.06
C ILE A 248 2.62 -8.70 -12.35
N TYR A 249 3.14 -9.22 -13.45
CA TYR A 249 4.48 -8.92 -13.94
C TYR A 249 4.42 -8.43 -15.39
N PHE A 250 5.19 -7.40 -15.68
CA PHE A 250 5.34 -6.79 -17.01
C PHE A 250 6.82 -6.88 -17.44
N GLU A 251 7.08 -7.51 -18.59
CA GLU A 251 8.42 -7.59 -19.18
C GLU A 251 8.75 -6.33 -19.98
N ASP A 252 9.96 -5.78 -19.78
CA ASP A 252 10.50 -4.64 -20.54
C ASP A 252 9.50 -3.46 -20.68
N CYS A 253 8.79 -3.12 -19.62
CA CYS A 253 7.63 -2.22 -19.66
C CYS A 253 7.96 -0.74 -19.40
N PHE A 254 9.22 -0.41 -19.13
CA PHE A 254 9.70 0.97 -19.05
C PHE A 254 11.15 1.08 -19.50
N ARG A 255 11.58 2.31 -19.81
CA ARG A 255 12.94 2.60 -20.25
C ARG A 255 13.69 3.43 -19.22
N ARG A 256 14.94 3.08 -18.96
CA ARG A 256 15.86 3.83 -18.08
C ARG A 256 16.64 4.88 -18.87
N SER A 257 17.24 5.82 -18.15
CA SER A 257 18.05 6.91 -18.73
C SER A 257 19.29 6.40 -19.48
N ASP A 258 19.81 5.24 -19.11
CA ASP A 258 20.92 4.56 -19.79
C ASP A 258 20.49 3.82 -21.08
N GLY A 259 19.21 3.93 -21.46
CA GLY A 259 18.65 3.29 -22.65
C GLY A 259 18.21 1.85 -22.46
N THR A 260 18.50 1.22 -21.30
CA THR A 260 18.04 -0.13 -20.97
C THR A 260 16.53 -0.16 -20.70
N SER A 261 15.92 -1.34 -20.86
CA SER A 261 14.52 -1.57 -20.48
C SER A 261 14.45 -2.27 -19.12
N GLY A 262 13.35 -2.08 -18.41
CA GLY A 262 13.14 -2.65 -17.07
C GLY A 262 11.81 -3.38 -16.95
N ASP A 263 11.85 -4.45 -16.15
CA ASP A 263 10.68 -5.23 -15.77
C ASP A 263 9.99 -4.62 -14.54
N HIS A 264 8.70 -4.91 -14.40
CA HIS A 264 7.92 -4.50 -13.24
C HIS A 264 7.12 -5.68 -12.68
N ILE A 265 7.11 -5.84 -11.35
CA ILE A 265 6.25 -6.79 -10.66
C ILE A 265 5.48 -6.06 -9.57
N ASP A 266 4.18 -6.31 -9.47
CA ASP A 266 3.35 -5.61 -8.51
C ASP A 266 2.11 -6.37 -8.06
N PHE A 267 1.46 -5.84 -7.03
CA PHE A 267 0.09 -6.21 -6.69
C PHE A 267 -0.88 -5.44 -7.59
N TRP A 268 -1.79 -6.17 -8.23
CA TRP A 268 -2.91 -5.69 -9.04
C TRP A 268 -4.20 -5.78 -8.23
N ASP A 269 -4.87 -4.65 -8.03
CA ASP A 269 -6.11 -4.58 -7.22
C ASP A 269 -7.39 -4.96 -7.99
N GLY A 270 -7.25 -5.51 -9.20
CA GLY A 270 -8.36 -5.74 -10.13
C GLY A 270 -8.58 -4.58 -11.11
N SER A 271 -7.93 -3.44 -10.89
CA SER A 271 -8.07 -2.25 -11.74
C SER A 271 -6.76 -1.52 -12.04
N ARG A 272 -5.81 -1.54 -11.10
CA ARG A 272 -4.55 -0.79 -11.15
C ARG A 272 -3.46 -1.54 -10.41
N VAL A 273 -2.23 -1.28 -10.82
CA VAL A 273 -1.05 -1.68 -10.04
C VAL A 273 -0.91 -0.76 -8.82
N MET A 274 -0.48 -1.32 -7.68
CA MET A 274 -0.34 -0.56 -6.44
C MET A 274 0.68 0.56 -6.53
N ASN A 275 1.69 0.43 -7.39
CA ASN A 275 2.68 1.44 -7.65
C ASN A 275 2.03 2.78 -8.07
N ASP A 276 0.98 2.72 -8.89
CA ASP A 276 0.18 3.88 -9.28
C ASP A 276 -0.75 4.34 -8.18
N ARG A 277 -1.44 3.39 -7.56
CA ARG A 277 -2.41 3.69 -6.53
C ARG A 277 -1.79 4.34 -5.29
N LEU A 278 -0.54 4.02 -5.00
CA LEU A 278 0.22 4.52 -3.86
C LEU A 278 1.30 5.53 -4.24
N ASN A 279 1.44 5.84 -5.54
CA ASN A 279 2.41 6.80 -6.06
C ASN A 279 3.89 6.42 -5.76
N TYR A 280 4.23 5.14 -5.84
CA TYR A 280 5.57 4.58 -5.57
C TYR A 280 6.45 4.35 -6.80
N ASN A 281 6.01 4.88 -7.95
CA ASN A 281 6.71 4.76 -9.22
C ASN A 281 8.19 5.13 -9.10
N GLY A 282 9.05 4.18 -9.44
CA GLY A 282 10.50 4.35 -9.48
C GLY A 282 10.98 5.06 -10.75
N PRO A 283 12.31 5.22 -10.90
CA PRO A 283 12.90 5.88 -12.06
C PRO A 283 12.49 5.20 -13.38
N GLY A 284 11.99 6.01 -14.33
CA GLY A 284 11.55 5.54 -15.66
C GLY A 284 10.13 4.96 -15.71
N GLU A 285 9.48 4.71 -14.57
CA GLU A 285 8.14 4.12 -14.52
C GLU A 285 6.99 5.14 -14.74
N ARG A 286 7.32 6.43 -14.83
CA ARG A 286 6.36 7.51 -15.15
C ARG A 286 6.61 8.06 -16.54
N GLU A 287 5.52 8.31 -17.26
CA GLU A 287 5.52 9.12 -18.49
C GLU A 287 4.99 10.53 -18.17
N ALA A 288 5.47 11.53 -18.91
CA ALA A 288 5.01 12.90 -18.73
C ALA A 288 3.53 13.04 -19.13
N GLY A 289 2.72 13.66 -18.28
CA GLY A 289 1.29 13.90 -18.53
C GLY A 289 0.37 12.75 -18.16
N GLU A 290 0.90 11.64 -17.64
CA GLU A 290 0.08 10.49 -17.28
C GLU A 290 -0.40 10.49 -15.83
N GLY A 291 -1.71 10.34 -15.65
CA GLY A 291 -2.37 10.23 -14.36
C GLY A 291 -2.44 8.79 -13.81
N PRO A 292 -2.97 8.62 -12.59
CA PRO A 292 -3.04 7.33 -11.90
C PRO A 292 -3.99 6.30 -12.53
N SER A 293 -4.72 6.67 -13.60
CA SER A 293 -5.54 5.77 -14.43
C SER A 293 -4.85 5.38 -15.74
N SER A 294 -3.55 5.63 -15.85
CA SER A 294 -2.77 5.32 -17.05
C SER A 294 -2.76 3.81 -17.35
N ARG A 295 -2.91 3.49 -18.64
CA ARG A 295 -2.78 2.14 -19.21
C ARG A 295 -1.35 1.81 -19.65
N ARG A 296 -0.38 2.66 -19.32
CA ARG A 296 0.99 2.56 -19.84
C ARG A 296 1.61 1.21 -19.61
N TRP A 297 1.35 0.53 -18.48
CA TRP A 297 1.93 -0.78 -18.23
C TRP A 297 1.58 -1.75 -19.36
N PHE A 298 0.31 -1.85 -19.74
CA PHE A 298 -0.16 -2.71 -20.84
C PHE A 298 0.28 -2.22 -22.23
N ARG A 299 0.32 -0.90 -22.43
CA ARG A 299 0.81 -0.33 -23.70
C ARG A 299 2.30 -0.57 -23.90
N ASN A 300 3.09 -0.44 -22.83
CA ASN A 300 4.55 -0.41 -22.88
C ASN A 300 5.18 -1.78 -22.76
N ILE A 301 4.47 -2.82 -22.31
CA ILE A 301 5.04 -4.17 -22.36
C ILE A 301 5.48 -4.48 -23.79
N ARG A 302 6.70 -5.00 -23.89
CA ARG A 302 7.29 -5.29 -25.19
C ARG A 302 6.89 -6.67 -25.70
N ARG A 303 6.86 -7.66 -24.80
CA ARG A 303 6.64 -9.06 -25.15
C ARG A 303 5.65 -9.73 -24.22
N ASN A 304 6.04 -10.05 -22.99
CA ASN A 304 5.25 -10.90 -22.13
C ASN A 304 4.70 -10.18 -20.89
N LEU A 305 3.57 -10.67 -20.42
CA LEU A 305 2.97 -10.36 -19.13
C LEU A 305 2.63 -11.68 -18.44
N TRP A 306 2.85 -11.75 -17.13
CA TRP A 306 2.44 -12.88 -16.32
C TRP A 306 1.51 -12.42 -15.21
N PHE A 307 0.40 -13.15 -15.02
CA PHE A 307 -0.60 -12.83 -14.03
C PHE A 307 -0.96 -14.07 -13.20
N LEU A 308 -1.02 -13.89 -11.89
CA LEU A 308 -1.53 -14.88 -10.95
C LEU A 308 -2.74 -14.27 -10.25
N ALA A 309 -3.93 -14.74 -10.58
CA ALA A 309 -5.14 -14.41 -9.84
C ALA A 309 -5.02 -14.93 -8.40
N ILE A 310 -5.44 -14.12 -7.44
CA ILE A 310 -5.41 -14.49 -6.02
C ILE A 310 -6.81 -14.38 -5.39
N PRO A 311 -7.10 -15.13 -4.32
CA PRO A 311 -8.35 -14.98 -3.59
C PRO A 311 -8.53 -13.55 -3.06
N GLN A 312 -9.76 -13.06 -3.01
CA GLN A 312 -10.11 -11.78 -2.39
C GLN A 312 -9.71 -11.76 -0.90
#